data_AF-A0A5C4SRP2-F1
#
_entry.id   AF-A0A5C4SRP2-F1
#
_cell.length_a   1.000
_cell.length_b   1.000
_cell.length_c   1.000
_cell.angle_alpha   90.00
_cell.angle_beta   90.00
_cell.angle_gamma   90.00
#
_symmetry.space_group_name_H-M   'P 1'
#
loop_
_entity.id
_entity.type
_entity.pdbx_description
1 polymer ?
#
loop_
_entity_poly.entity_id
_entity_poly.type
_entity_poly.pdbx_seq_one_letter_code
_entity_poly.pdbx_strand_id
1 'polypeptide(L)'
;MLKRLAVNCGILFAVAVAACGIHVVVNSFVEQPVVVKEIIYSYTVNALLACIVVLLLFVLKRKLKDQLGFVFMLASMLKFVFFFILFYPRYHADGDLSRVEFLIFFIPYVICLITESIILSKFLNTLDNYK
;
A
#
# COMPACT_ATOMS: atom_id res chain seq x y z
N MET A 1 11.75 16.06 12.25
CA MET A 1 11.24 15.79 10.88
C MET A 1 11.43 14.33 10.44
N LEU A 2 12.63 13.74 10.58
CA LEU A 2 12.89 12.31 10.31
C LEU A 2 12.09 11.37 11.23
N LYS A 3 11.93 11.73 12.51
CA LYS A 3 11.08 10.99 13.47
C LYS A 3 9.63 10.82 12.99
N ARG A 4 9.01 11.86 12.40
CA ARG A 4 7.64 11.78 11.87
C ARG A 4 7.54 10.82 10.69
N LEU A 5 8.52 10.84 9.79
CA LEU A 5 8.60 9.90 8.67
C LEU A 5 8.71 8.46 9.18
N ALA A 6 9.62 8.19 10.13
CA ALA A 6 9.78 6.87 10.72
C ALA A 6 8.50 6.38 11.42
N VAL A 7 7.82 7.26 12.16
CA VAL A 7 6.52 6.95 12.79
C VAL A 7 5.46 6.62 11.75
N ASN A 8 5.36 7.38 10.66
CA ASN A 8 4.39 7.12 9.60
C ASN A 8 4.61 5.77 8.91
N CYS A 9 5.86 5.43 8.60
CA CYS A 9 6.22 4.10 8.07
C CYS A 9 5.94 2.99 9.09
N GLY A 10 6.20 3.23 10.38
CA GLY A 10 5.87 2.29 11.45
C GLY A 10 4.36 2.03 11.59
N ILE A 11 3.53 3.08 11.51
CA ILE A 11 2.06 2.95 11.50
C ILE A 11 1.62 2.11 10.29
N LEU A 12 2.17 2.39 9.11
CA LEU A 12 1.83 1.66 7.90
C LEU A 12 2.16 0.17 8.03
N PHE A 13 3.36 -0.14 8.52
CA PHE A 13 3.78 -1.51 8.76
C PHE A 13 2.90 -2.21 9.79
N ALA A 14 2.58 -1.54 10.91
CA ALA A 14 1.70 -2.11 11.93
C ALA A 14 0.29 -2.42 11.39
N VAL A 15 -0.29 -1.49 10.62
CA VAL A 15 -1.59 -1.70 9.96
C VAL A 15 -1.53 -2.85 8.95
N ALA A 16 -0.47 -2.92 8.14
CA ALA A 16 -0.27 -3.99 7.18
C ALA A 16 -0.14 -5.36 7.87
N VAL A 17 0.63 -5.46 8.96
CA VAL A 17 0.78 -6.71 9.74
C VAL A 17 -0.54 -7.13 10.38
N ALA A 18 -1.26 -6.21 11.01
CA ALA A 18 -2.56 -6.51 11.61
C ALA A 18 -3.57 -6.99 10.56
N ALA A 19 -3.65 -6.28 9.42
CA ALA A 19 -4.52 -6.66 8.32
C ALA A 19 -4.11 -8.00 7.68
N CYS A 20 -2.80 -8.29 7.57
CA CYS A 20 -2.31 -9.58 7.09
C CYS A 20 -2.75 -10.72 8.00
N GLY A 21 -2.66 -10.55 9.33
CA GLY A 21 -3.15 -11.53 10.30
C GLY A 21 -4.63 -11.81 10.13
N ILE A 22 -5.45 -10.77 9.99
CA ILE A 22 -6.89 -10.90 9.72
C ILE A 22 -7.13 -11.64 8.39
N HIS A 23 -6.41 -11.27 7.32
CA HIS A 23 -6.58 -11.89 6.01
C HIS A 23 -6.22 -13.39 6.03
N VAL A 24 -5.14 -13.78 6.72
CA VAL A 24 -4.77 -15.20 6.88
C VAL A 24 -5.84 -15.97 7.65
N VAL A 25 -6.39 -15.38 8.73
CA VAL A 25 -7.49 -15.99 9.49
C VAL A 25 -8.73 -16.15 8.61
N VAL A 26 -9.15 -15.10 7.91
CA VAL A 26 -10.31 -15.16 6.99
C VAL A 26 -10.09 -16.20 5.90
N ASN A 27 -8.90 -16.27 5.31
CA ASN A 27 -8.54 -17.25 4.29
C ASN A 27 -8.69 -18.70 4.77
N SER A 28 -8.56 -18.98 6.07
CA SER A 28 -8.78 -20.32 6.63
C SER A 28 -10.25 -20.77 6.68
N PHE A 29 -11.19 -19.83 6.50
CA PHE A 29 -12.63 -20.09 6.48
C PHE A 29 -13.24 -20.08 5.07
N VAL A 30 -12.45 -19.77 4.03
CA VAL A 30 -12.93 -19.73 2.64
C VAL A 30 -12.81 -21.13 2.03
N GLU A 31 -13.79 -21.55 1.24
CA GLU A 31 -13.83 -22.87 0.59
C GLU A 31 -12.62 -23.14 -0.31
N GLN A 32 -12.08 -22.09 -0.93
CA GLN A 32 -10.88 -22.10 -1.77
C GLN A 32 -9.80 -21.22 -1.14
N PRO A 33 -9.06 -21.72 -0.13
CA PRO A 33 -8.02 -20.96 0.51
C PRO A 33 -6.82 -20.81 -0.43
N VAL A 34 -6.22 -19.62 -0.45
CA VAL A 34 -4.99 -19.42 -1.21
C VAL A 34 -3.78 -19.65 -0.31
N VAL A 35 -2.65 -19.98 -0.94
CA VAL A 35 -1.40 -20.23 -0.24
C VAL A 35 -0.99 -18.99 0.55
N VAL A 36 -0.83 -19.15 1.88
CA VAL A 36 -0.51 -18.06 2.82
C VAL A 36 0.72 -17.25 2.39
N LYS A 37 1.70 -17.88 1.72
CA LYS A 37 2.89 -17.20 1.19
C LYS A 37 2.55 -16.09 0.18
N GLU A 38 1.49 -16.24 -0.62
CA GLU A 38 1.03 -15.22 -1.58
C GLU A 38 0.43 -14.03 -0.84
N ILE A 39 -0.30 -14.28 0.25
CA ILE A 39 -0.85 -13.23 1.12
C ILE A 39 0.31 -12.44 1.73
N ILE A 40 1.26 -13.12 2.38
CA ILE A 40 2.43 -12.46 3.00
C ILE A 40 3.23 -11.67 1.96
N TYR A 41 3.48 -12.25 0.78
CA TYR A 41 4.18 -11.58 -0.32
C TYR A 41 3.44 -10.31 -0.74
N SER A 42 2.11 -10.39 -0.91
CA SER A 42 1.29 -9.25 -1.30
C SER A 42 1.31 -8.11 -0.27
N TYR A 43 1.18 -8.41 1.03
CA TYR A 43 1.29 -7.40 2.09
C TYR A 43 2.69 -6.79 2.15
N THR A 44 3.73 -7.59 1.95
CA THR A 44 5.12 -7.12 1.96
C THR A 44 5.37 -6.13 0.82
N VAL A 45 4.98 -6.49 -0.41
CA VAL A 45 5.14 -5.62 -1.58
C VAL A 45 4.33 -4.34 -1.42
N ASN A 46 3.06 -4.42 -0.99
CA ASN A 46 2.23 -3.24 -0.82
C ASN A 46 2.74 -2.31 0.29
N ALA A 47 3.22 -2.86 1.41
CA ALA A 47 3.82 -2.06 2.48
C ALA A 47 5.13 -1.37 2.03
N LEU A 48 5.96 -2.07 1.24
CA LEU A 48 7.20 -1.51 0.70
C LEU A 48 6.90 -0.38 -0.29
N LEU A 49 6.00 -0.60 -1.26
CA LEU A 49 5.60 0.41 -2.23
C LEU A 49 5.00 1.63 -1.54
N ALA A 50 4.18 1.43 -0.52
CA ALA A 50 3.61 2.52 0.25
C ALA A 50 4.68 3.30 1.05
N CYS A 51 5.67 2.63 1.62
CA CYS A 51 6.82 3.29 2.23
C CYS A 51 7.58 4.15 1.21
N ILE A 52 7.77 3.64 -0.02
CA ILE A 52 8.40 4.39 -1.12
C ILE A 52 7.60 5.65 -1.47
N VAL A 53 6.26 5.57 -1.53
CA VAL A 53 5.38 6.73 -1.77
C VAL A 53 5.53 7.76 -0.64
N VAL A 54 5.49 7.34 0.62
CA VAL A 54 5.67 8.25 1.77
C VAL A 54 7.05 8.93 1.72
N LEU A 55 8.11 8.19 1.37
CA LEU A 55 9.45 8.74 1.18
C LEU A 55 9.51 9.75 0.03
N LEU A 56 8.91 9.42 -1.11
CA LEU A 56 8.83 10.28 -2.29
C LEU A 56 8.16 11.62 -1.95
N LEU A 57 7.01 11.57 -1.28
CA LEU A 57 6.30 12.76 -0.81
C LEU A 57 7.15 13.58 0.16
N PHE A 58 7.87 12.91 1.06
CA PHE A 58 8.76 13.58 2.01
C PHE A 58 9.91 14.33 1.32
N VAL A 59 10.48 13.77 0.26
CA VAL A 59 11.55 14.41 -0.52
C VAL A 59 11.00 15.56 -1.35
N LEU A 60 9.87 15.36 -2.02
CA LEU A 60 9.29 16.32 -2.96
C LEU A 60 8.56 17.48 -2.29
N LYS A 61 8.21 17.39 -0.99
CA LYS A 61 7.50 18.46 -0.26
C LYS A 61 8.15 19.84 -0.33
N ARG A 62 9.47 19.90 -0.51
CA ARG A 62 10.20 21.18 -0.59
C ARG A 62 10.10 21.82 -1.96
N LYS A 63 9.94 21.03 -3.02
CA LYS A 63 9.90 21.49 -4.42
C LYS A 63 8.47 21.61 -4.95
N LEU A 64 7.57 20.73 -4.53
CA LEU A 64 6.22 20.56 -5.09
C LEU A 64 5.14 20.61 -4.00
N LYS A 65 5.27 21.52 -3.02
CA LYS A 65 4.38 21.58 -1.84
C LYS A 65 2.90 21.59 -2.23
N ASP A 66 2.52 22.46 -3.17
CA ASP A 66 1.12 22.64 -3.57
C ASP A 66 0.60 21.51 -4.48
N GLN A 67 1.50 20.66 -5.00
CA GLN A 67 1.18 19.56 -5.91
C GLN A 67 1.34 18.18 -5.26
N LEU A 68 1.66 18.11 -3.97
CA LEU A 68 1.89 16.85 -3.24
C LEU A 68 0.71 15.88 -3.36
N GLY A 69 -0.54 16.38 -3.40
CA GLY A 69 -1.72 15.55 -3.62
C GLY A 69 -1.72 14.88 -5.00
N PHE A 70 -1.33 15.60 -6.06
CA PHE A 70 -1.21 15.04 -7.41
C PHE A 70 -0.06 14.03 -7.49
N VAL A 71 1.09 14.33 -6.87
CA VAL A 71 2.22 13.40 -6.79
C VAL A 71 1.81 12.10 -6.10
N PHE A 72 1.07 12.19 -4.98
CA PHE A 72 0.55 11.02 -4.28
C PHE A 72 -0.40 10.19 -5.15
N MET A 73 -1.33 10.84 -5.85
CA MET A 73 -2.28 10.15 -6.71
C MET A 73 -1.57 9.41 -7.85
N LEU A 74 -0.64 10.07 -8.55
CA LEU A 74 0.17 9.45 -9.60
C LEU A 74 1.01 8.28 -9.08
N ALA A 75 1.70 8.45 -7.95
CA ALA A 75 2.54 7.39 -7.38
C ALA A 75 1.69 6.19 -6.91
N SER A 76 0.49 6.43 -6.38
CA SER A 76 -0.45 5.38 -5.96
C SER A 76 -1.06 4.65 -7.15
N MET A 77 -1.37 5.36 -8.25
CA MET A 77 -1.78 4.72 -9.51
C MET A 77 -0.65 3.86 -10.09
N LEU A 78 0.59 4.35 -10.03
CA LEU A 78 1.75 3.56 -10.47
C LEU A 78 1.95 2.31 -9.60
N LYS A 79 1.67 2.38 -8.29
CA LYS A 79 1.66 1.22 -7.38
C LYS A 79 0.73 0.11 -7.89
N PHE A 80 -0.43 0.47 -8.44
CA PHE A 80 -1.34 -0.50 -9.04
C PHE A 80 -0.73 -1.17 -10.29
N VAL A 81 0.07 -0.46 -11.09
CA VAL A 81 0.75 -1.04 -12.26
C VAL A 81 1.70 -2.18 -11.86
N PHE A 82 2.31 -2.13 -10.67
CA PHE A 82 3.13 -3.22 -10.15
C PHE A 82 2.37 -4.54 -9.99
N PHE A 83 1.04 -4.52 -9.91
CA PHE A 83 0.24 -5.75 -10.01
C PHE A 83 0.53 -6.52 -11.30
N PHE A 84 0.48 -5.83 -12.44
CA PHE A 84 0.67 -6.43 -13.76
C PHE A 84 2.08 -6.97 -13.97
N ILE A 85 3.06 -6.41 -13.25
CA ILE A 85 4.47 -6.80 -13.38
C ILE A 85 4.82 -7.94 -12.41
N LEU A 86 4.36 -7.87 -11.16
CA LEU A 86 4.81 -8.74 -10.07
C LEU A 86 3.85 -9.89 -9.74
N PHE A 87 2.55 -9.77 -10.06
CA PHE A 87 1.51 -10.72 -9.64
C PHE A 87 0.79 -11.35 -10.83
N TYR A 88 0.36 -10.53 -11.79
CA TYR A 88 -0.41 -10.99 -12.95
C TYR A 88 0.26 -12.14 -13.74
N PRO A 89 1.58 -12.17 -14.02
CA PRO A 89 2.19 -13.26 -14.76
C PRO A 89 2.05 -14.62 -14.05
N ARG A 90 1.94 -14.61 -12.72
CA ARG A 90 1.83 -15.81 -11.90
C ARG A 90 0.39 -16.21 -11.68
N TYR A 91 -0.49 -15.26 -11.41
CA TYR A 91 -1.92 -15.49 -11.19
C TYR A 91 -2.70 -15.74 -12.48
N HIS A 92 -2.06 -15.59 -13.64
CA HIS A 92 -2.65 -15.89 -14.95
C HIS A 92 -1.92 -17.05 -15.65
N ALA A 93 -1.12 -17.82 -14.90
CA ALA A 93 -0.30 -18.90 -15.47
C ALA A 93 -1.14 -20.08 -16.00
N ASP A 94 -2.35 -20.26 -15.48
CA ASP A 94 -3.35 -21.24 -15.92
C ASP A 94 -4.33 -20.68 -16.96
N GLY A 95 -4.15 -19.42 -17.38
CA GLY A 95 -4.95 -18.77 -18.42
C GLY A 95 -6.24 -18.10 -17.91
N ASP A 96 -6.49 -18.08 -16.60
CA ASP A 96 -7.56 -17.29 -15.97
C ASP A 96 -7.00 -16.48 -14.80
N LEU A 97 -7.63 -15.38 -14.40
CA LEU A 97 -7.28 -14.66 -13.17
C LEU A 97 -8.44 -14.82 -12.22
N SER A 98 -8.28 -15.64 -11.18
CA SER A 98 -9.37 -15.85 -10.23
C SER A 98 -9.64 -14.57 -9.42
N ARG A 99 -10.91 -14.39 -9.01
CA ARG A 99 -11.30 -13.26 -8.15
C ARG A 99 -10.53 -13.27 -6.83
N VAL A 100 -10.24 -14.46 -6.31
CA VAL A 100 -9.52 -14.60 -5.03
C VAL A 100 -8.08 -14.13 -5.18
N GLU A 101 -7.38 -14.51 -6.25
CA GLU A 101 -6.02 -14.04 -6.54
C GLU A 101 -5.93 -12.52 -6.74
N PHE A 102 -6.90 -11.95 -7.45
CA PHE A 102 -7.00 -10.50 -7.57
C PHE A 102 -7.16 -9.82 -6.20
N LEU A 103 -8.05 -10.35 -5.35
CA LEU A 103 -8.31 -9.80 -4.01
C LEU A 103 -7.09 -9.93 -3.08
N ILE A 104 -6.24 -10.94 -3.26
CA ILE A 104 -4.97 -11.06 -2.51
C ILE A 104 -4.07 -9.86 -2.73
N PHE A 105 -4.01 -9.33 -3.95
CA PHE A 105 -3.28 -8.09 -4.22
C PHE A 105 -4.07 -6.86 -3.76
N PHE A 106 -5.36 -6.82 -4.08
CA PHE A 106 -6.15 -5.61 -3.97
C PHE A 106 -6.49 -5.21 -2.52
N ILE A 107 -6.73 -6.18 -1.64
CA ILE A 107 -7.01 -5.94 -0.22
C ILE A 107 -5.86 -5.19 0.47
N PRO A 108 -4.60 -5.70 0.48
CA PRO A 108 -3.48 -4.97 1.07
C PRO A 108 -3.20 -3.65 0.36
N TYR A 109 -3.39 -3.58 -0.95
CA TYR A 109 -3.26 -2.33 -1.72
C TYR A 109 -4.18 -1.23 -1.18
N VAL A 110 -5.48 -1.51 -1.04
CA VAL A 110 -6.48 -0.54 -0.56
C VAL A 110 -6.21 -0.14 0.89
N ILE A 111 -5.89 -1.11 1.76
CA ILE A 111 -5.60 -0.83 3.18
C ILE A 111 -4.39 0.10 3.32
N CYS A 112 -3.31 -0.17 2.58
CA CYS A 112 -2.15 0.71 2.55
C CYS A 112 -2.52 2.08 1.99
N LEU A 113 -3.26 2.14 0.89
CA LEU A 113 -3.66 3.39 0.24
C LEU A 113 -4.49 4.30 1.15
N ILE A 114 -5.45 3.74 1.88
CA ILE A 114 -6.26 4.49 2.87
C ILE A 114 -5.35 5.03 3.97
N THR A 115 -4.45 4.19 4.49
CA THR A 115 -3.51 4.59 5.53
C THR A 115 -2.60 5.73 5.06
N GLU A 116 -2.06 5.63 3.85
CA GLU A 116 -1.25 6.67 3.20
C GLU A 116 -2.04 7.96 3.02
N SER A 117 -3.31 7.87 2.60
CA SER A 117 -4.19 9.03 2.40
C SER A 117 -4.43 9.79 3.71
N ILE A 118 -4.65 9.06 4.81
CA ILE A 118 -4.80 9.64 6.16
C ILE A 118 -3.50 10.32 6.60
N ILE A 119 -2.36 9.65 6.41
CA ILE A 119 -1.03 10.19 6.74
C ILE A 119 -0.76 11.46 5.94
N LEU A 120 -1.03 11.45 4.64
CA LEU A 120 -0.85 12.59 3.74
C LEU A 120 -1.74 13.76 4.16
N SER A 121 -3.02 13.53 4.42
CA SER A 121 -3.94 14.57 4.87
C SER A 121 -3.43 15.29 6.13
N LYS A 122 -3.02 14.52 7.15
CA LYS A 122 -2.42 15.08 8.37
C LYS A 122 -1.11 15.82 8.10
N PHE A 123 -0.31 15.30 7.17
CA PHE A 123 0.96 15.91 6.79
C PHE A 123 0.77 17.25 6.08
N LEU A 124 -0.14 17.33 5.10
CA LEU A 124 -0.48 18.56 4.38
C LEU A 124 -1.05 19.62 5.33
N ASN A 125 -2.00 19.24 6.20
CA ASN A 125 -2.54 20.16 7.21
C ASN A 125 -1.45 20.75 8.13
N THR A 126 -0.41 19.97 8.45
CA THR A 126 0.72 20.50 9.24
C THR A 126 1.53 21.53 8.45
N LEU A 127 1.67 21.37 7.13
CA LEU A 127 2.43 22.31 6.29
C LEU A 127 1.68 23.63 6.07
N ASP A 128 0.36 23.63 6.13
CA ASP A 128 -0.45 24.85 5.98
C ASP A 128 -0.53 25.67 7.26
N ASN A 129 -0.59 25.01 8.43
CA ASN A 129 -0.55 25.66 9.75
C ASN A 129 0.80 26.32 10.11
N TYR A 130 1.80 26.24 9.23
CA TYR A 130 3.11 26.91 9.36
C TYR A 130 3.24 28.18 8.50
N LYS A 131 2.17 28.56 7.77
CA LYS A 131 2.03 29.89 7.17
C LYS A 131 1.62 30.90 8.23
#